data_AF-A0A536WE73-F1
#
_entry.id   AF-A0A536WE73-F1
#
_cell.length_a   1.000
_cell.length_b   1.000
_cell.length_c   1.000
_cell.angle_alpha   90.00
_cell.angle_beta   90.00
_cell.angle_gamma   90.00
#
_symmetry.space_group_name_H-M   'P 1'
#
loop_
_entity.id
_entity.type
_entity.pdbx_description
1 polymer ?
#
loop_
_entity_poly.entity_id
_entity_poly.type
_entity_poly.pdbx_seq_one_letter_code
_entity_poly.pdbx_strand_id
1 'polypeptide(L)'
;MSIHRAKTEWQRNGMPFEPAKYSRAHRIEFESLELAGNAAKENIPPGAPHGPGADPEQLFVASLSACHMLWFVSLAATRKLIVNRYVDDAEGVLEKNSEGRMAMTRVTLRPAVEFAAPPSPAVLAELHHKAHEKCFIANSVRTQVIVEPR
;
A
#
# COMPACT_ATOMS: atom_id res chain seq x y z
N MET A 1 -8.08 -5.23 -21.64
CA MET A 1 -8.37 -5.83 -20.32
C MET A 1 -7.13 -6.59 -19.88
N SER A 2 -6.63 -6.36 -18.67
CA SER A 2 -5.52 -7.12 -18.07
C SER A 2 -6.02 -7.85 -16.83
N ILE A 3 -5.41 -8.99 -16.50
CA ILE A 3 -5.75 -9.82 -15.33
C ILE A 3 -4.51 -9.92 -14.47
N HIS A 4 -4.63 -9.57 -13.20
CA HIS A 4 -3.54 -9.62 -12.21
C HIS A 4 -3.87 -10.70 -11.18
N ARG A 5 -2.95 -11.64 -10.92
CA ARG A 5 -3.19 -12.80 -10.04
C ARG A 5 -2.22 -12.81 -8.86
N ALA A 6 -2.74 -13.24 -7.72
CA ALA A 6 -1.98 -13.60 -6.52
C ALA A 6 -2.59 -14.87 -5.93
N LYS A 7 -1.75 -15.78 -5.42
CA LYS A 7 -2.18 -16.97 -4.68
C LYS A 7 -1.74 -16.83 -3.23
N THR A 8 -2.68 -16.94 -2.30
CA THR A 8 -2.40 -16.93 -0.87
C THR A 8 -2.49 -18.34 -0.31
N GLU A 9 -1.44 -18.80 0.38
CA GLU A 9 -1.39 -20.12 0.98
C GLU A 9 -1.01 -20.05 2.47
N TRP A 10 -1.93 -20.50 3.32
CA TRP A 10 -1.70 -20.72 4.74
C TRP A 10 -1.74 -22.22 5.04
N GLN A 11 -0.85 -22.68 5.91
CA GLN A 11 -0.80 -24.08 6.33
C GLN A 11 -0.68 -24.18 7.85
N ARG A 12 -1.45 -25.09 8.47
CA ARG A 12 -1.47 -25.30 9.92
C ARG A 12 -0.14 -25.80 10.48
N ASN A 13 0.67 -26.50 9.68
CA ASN A 13 1.98 -27.04 10.06
C ASN A 13 1.96 -27.82 11.39
N GLY A 14 0.91 -28.63 11.60
CA GLY A 14 0.76 -29.45 12.81
C GLY A 14 0.34 -28.69 14.08
N MET A 15 0.26 -27.36 14.07
CA MET A 15 -0.14 -26.55 15.25
C MET A 15 -1.60 -26.80 15.67
N PRO A 16 -1.95 -26.63 16.96
CA PRO A 16 -3.33 -26.64 17.40
C PRO A 16 -4.15 -25.53 16.72
N PHE A 17 -5.36 -25.83 16.28
CA PHE A 17 -6.26 -24.86 15.66
C PHE A 17 -7.20 -24.22 16.70
N GLU A 18 -6.59 -23.55 17.68
CA GLU A 18 -7.27 -22.79 18.72
C GLU A 18 -6.91 -21.30 18.59
N PRO A 19 -7.79 -20.35 18.97
CA PRO A 19 -7.68 -18.92 18.61
C PRO A 19 -6.31 -18.26 18.82
N ALA A 20 -5.56 -18.67 19.85
CA ALA A 20 -4.26 -18.11 20.21
C ALA A 20 -3.07 -19.09 20.06
N LYS A 21 -3.25 -20.21 19.35
CA LYS A 21 -2.21 -21.26 19.26
C LYS A 21 -1.63 -21.47 17.87
N TYR A 22 -2.35 -21.13 16.81
CA TYR A 22 -1.84 -21.26 15.44
C TYR A 22 -1.12 -19.99 14.98
N SER A 23 -0.12 -20.16 14.13
CA SER A 23 0.55 -19.06 13.42
C SER A 23 -0.32 -18.51 12.30
N ARG A 24 -0.30 -17.19 12.11
CA ARG A 24 -0.95 -16.50 10.98
C ARG A 24 0.00 -16.28 9.79
N ALA A 25 1.25 -16.72 9.91
CA ALA A 25 2.22 -16.67 8.82
C ALA A 25 1.73 -17.48 7.62
N HIS A 26 1.84 -16.89 6.44
CA HIS A 26 1.40 -17.47 5.17
C HIS A 26 2.32 -16.98 4.04
N ARG A 27 2.12 -17.49 2.83
CA ARG A 27 2.85 -17.05 1.64
C ARG A 27 1.89 -16.45 0.63
N ILE A 28 2.34 -15.40 -0.06
CA ILE A 28 1.64 -14.77 -1.17
C ILE A 28 2.51 -14.93 -2.40
N GLU A 29 2.05 -15.75 -3.34
CA GLU A 29 2.75 -16.09 -4.58
C GLU A 29 2.22 -15.22 -5.73
N PHE A 30 3.12 -14.53 -6.41
CA PHE A 30 2.89 -13.88 -7.71
C PHE A 30 3.67 -14.63 -8.80
N GLU A 31 3.52 -14.24 -10.06
CA GLU A 31 4.15 -14.93 -11.20
C GLU A 31 5.69 -14.98 -11.11
N SER A 32 6.32 -13.93 -10.58
CA SER A 32 7.78 -13.77 -10.56
C SER A 32 8.41 -13.67 -9.17
N LEU A 33 7.59 -13.62 -8.11
CA LEU A 33 8.08 -13.46 -6.74
C LEU A 33 7.12 -14.06 -5.71
N GLU A 34 7.65 -14.43 -4.56
CA GLU A 34 6.90 -14.83 -3.38
C GLU A 34 7.16 -13.82 -2.25
N LEU A 35 6.11 -13.50 -1.50
CA LEU A 35 6.17 -12.63 -0.33
C LEU A 35 5.72 -13.40 0.93
N ALA A 36 6.47 -13.25 2.02
CA ALA A 36 6.02 -13.69 3.33
C ALA A 36 4.89 -12.78 3.83
N GLY A 37 3.74 -13.36 4.16
CA GLY A 37 2.58 -12.67 4.71
C GLY A 37 2.33 -13.00 6.18
N ASN A 38 1.76 -12.07 6.92
CA ASN A 38 1.29 -12.29 8.29
C ASN A 38 0.03 -11.46 8.59
N ALA A 39 -0.48 -11.54 9.81
CA ALA A 39 -1.49 -10.59 10.29
C ALA A 39 -0.80 -9.38 10.94
N ALA A 40 -1.45 -8.22 10.90
CA ALA A 40 -1.02 -7.05 11.67
C ALA A 40 -0.95 -7.43 13.16
N LYS A 41 0.08 -6.91 13.86
CA LYS A 41 0.34 -7.26 15.27
C LYS A 41 -0.87 -7.00 16.16
N GLU A 42 -1.62 -5.94 15.88
CA GLU A 42 -2.82 -5.51 16.58
C GLU A 42 -3.97 -6.52 16.44
N ASN A 43 -3.96 -7.33 15.39
CA ASN A 43 -4.96 -8.35 15.08
C ASN A 43 -4.53 -9.76 15.54
N ILE A 44 -3.40 -9.90 16.23
CA ILE A 44 -2.89 -11.17 16.75
C ILE A 44 -3.23 -11.29 18.24
N PRO A 45 -3.96 -12.34 18.66
CA PRO A 45 -4.24 -12.57 20.07
C PRO A 45 -2.96 -12.66 20.91
N PRO A 46 -2.95 -12.12 22.13
CA PRO A 46 -1.82 -12.25 23.04
C PRO A 46 -1.39 -13.72 23.21
N GLY A 47 -0.09 -13.98 23.10
CA GLY A 47 0.49 -15.32 23.22
C GLY A 47 0.45 -16.18 21.95
N ALA A 48 -0.22 -15.74 20.88
CA ALA A 48 -0.15 -16.42 19.60
C ALA A 48 1.22 -16.22 18.92
N PRO A 49 1.71 -17.21 18.15
CA PRO A 49 2.94 -17.07 17.38
C PRO A 49 2.87 -15.86 16.43
N HIS A 50 3.88 -14.99 16.52
CA HIS A 50 4.07 -13.86 15.62
C HIS A 50 5.47 -13.95 15.00
N GLY A 51 5.57 -13.62 13.72
CA GLY A 51 6.81 -13.69 12.94
C GLY A 51 6.81 -12.63 11.84
N PRO A 52 7.90 -12.52 11.07
CA PRO A 52 7.98 -11.55 9.99
C PRO A 52 6.95 -11.86 8.89
N GLY A 53 6.56 -10.82 8.16
CA GLY A 53 5.68 -10.90 7.01
C GLY A 53 4.86 -9.63 6.86
N ALA A 54 4.52 -9.28 5.62
CA ALA A 54 3.66 -8.13 5.35
C ALA A 54 2.23 -8.46 5.74
N ASP A 55 1.55 -7.54 6.41
CA ASP A 55 0.12 -7.68 6.68
C ASP A 55 -0.75 -7.09 5.55
N PRO A 56 -2.03 -7.52 5.43
CA PRO A 56 -2.91 -7.04 4.38
C PRO A 56 -3.10 -5.52 4.37
N GLU A 57 -3.10 -4.88 5.55
CA GLU A 57 -3.24 -3.43 5.69
C GLU A 57 -2.02 -2.70 5.11
N GLN A 58 -0.80 -3.14 5.44
CA GLN A 58 0.46 -2.65 4.88
C GLN A 58 0.49 -2.84 3.36
N LEU A 59 0.09 -4.01 2.86
CA LEU A 59 0.03 -4.29 1.42
C LEU A 59 -0.97 -3.39 0.68
N PHE A 60 -2.09 -3.07 1.32
CA PHE A 60 -3.08 -2.13 0.79
C PHE A 60 -2.50 -0.71 0.69
N VAL A 61 -1.86 -0.22 1.75
CA VAL A 61 -1.20 1.10 1.77
C VAL A 61 -0.09 1.16 0.71
N ALA A 62 0.76 0.13 0.64
CA ALA A 62 1.83 0.02 -0.34
C ALA A 62 1.31 0.02 -1.78
N SER A 63 0.18 -0.65 -2.04
CA SER A 63 -0.43 -0.68 -3.38
C SER A 63 -0.92 0.70 -3.83
N LEU A 64 -1.52 1.49 -2.93
CA LEU A 64 -1.94 2.87 -3.20
C LEU A 64 -0.75 3.79 -3.46
N SER A 65 0.26 3.73 -2.59
CA SER A 65 1.49 4.50 -2.71
C SER A 65 2.21 4.21 -4.03
N ALA A 66 2.46 2.93 -4.33
CA ALA A 66 3.16 2.52 -5.55
C ALA A 66 2.39 2.91 -6.82
N CYS A 67 1.06 2.76 -6.82
CA CYS A 67 0.25 3.15 -7.98
C CYS A 67 0.27 4.67 -8.22
N HIS A 68 0.22 5.48 -7.16
CA HIS A 68 0.38 6.94 -7.28
C HIS A 68 1.77 7.29 -7.81
N MET A 69 2.82 6.75 -7.20
CA MET A 69 4.21 6.94 -7.62
C MET A 69 4.42 6.64 -9.10
N LEU A 70 3.93 5.49 -9.59
CA LEU A 70 4.11 5.07 -10.99
C LEU A 70 3.49 6.06 -11.97
N TRP A 71 2.31 6.60 -11.65
CA TRP A 71 1.71 7.67 -12.45
C TRP A 71 2.49 8.97 -12.37
N PHE A 72 2.95 9.34 -11.17
CA PHE A 72 3.74 10.54 -10.96
C PHE A 72 5.03 10.52 -11.79
N VAL A 73 5.84 9.46 -11.71
CA VAL A 73 7.10 9.37 -12.45
C VAL A 73 6.88 9.31 -13.96
N SER A 74 5.78 8.68 -14.42
CA SER A 74 5.39 8.67 -15.84
C SER A 74 5.01 10.07 -16.35
N LEU A 75 4.24 10.83 -15.57
CA LEU A 75 3.87 12.20 -15.89
C LEU A 75 5.09 13.15 -15.86
N ALA A 76 5.98 13.00 -14.88
CA ALA A 76 7.22 13.77 -14.79
C ALA A 76 8.11 13.52 -16.02
N ALA A 77 8.30 12.25 -16.40
CA ALA A 77 9.05 11.86 -17.59
C ALA A 77 8.45 12.47 -18.88
N THR A 78 7.12 12.48 -19.00
CA THR A 78 6.42 13.10 -20.15
C THR A 78 6.69 14.60 -20.26
N ARG A 79 6.90 15.28 -19.12
CA ARG A 79 7.29 16.70 -19.05
C ARG A 79 8.80 16.93 -19.11
N LYS A 80 9.60 15.88 -19.33
CA LYS A 80 11.07 15.93 -19.32
C LYS A 80 11.65 16.40 -17.97
N LEU A 81 10.92 16.17 -16.88
CA LEU A 81 11.40 16.40 -15.51
C LEU A 81 12.06 15.12 -15.01
N ILE A 82 13.37 15.18 -14.76
CA ILE A 82 14.16 14.03 -14.32
C ILE A 82 14.00 13.88 -12.80
N VAL A 83 13.33 12.80 -12.38
CA VAL A 83 13.23 12.38 -10.98
C VAL A 83 14.38 11.42 -10.67
N ASN A 84 15.22 11.79 -9.71
CA ASN A 84 16.33 10.95 -9.24
C ASN A 84 15.89 9.99 -8.13
N ARG A 85 14.98 10.44 -7.26
CA ARG A 85 14.48 9.66 -6.13
C ARG A 85 13.05 10.06 -5.79
N TYR A 86 12.25 9.07 -5.43
CA TYR A 86 10.90 9.22 -4.90
C TYR A 86 10.80 8.33 -3.68
N VAL A 87 10.38 8.90 -2.55
CA VAL A 87 10.09 8.14 -1.32
C VAL A 87 8.73 8.57 -0.83
N ASP A 88 7.92 7.62 -0.37
CA ASP A 88 6.61 7.90 0.20
C ASP A 88 6.44 7.18 1.54
N ASP A 89 6.39 7.97 2.61
CA ASP A 89 6.06 7.50 3.96
C ASP A 89 4.54 7.46 4.13
N ALA A 90 3.91 6.54 3.40
CA ALA A 90 2.47 6.37 3.38
C ALA A 90 1.93 5.75 4.67
N GLU A 91 0.77 6.21 5.13
CA GLU A 91 0.13 5.73 6.36
C GLU A 91 -1.35 5.41 6.10
N GLY A 92 -1.82 4.27 6.62
CA GLY A 92 -3.22 3.87 6.58
C GLY A 92 -3.87 3.89 7.96
N VAL A 93 -5.14 4.27 8.02
CA VAL A 93 -5.95 4.30 9.24
C VAL A 93 -7.12 3.34 9.13
N LEU A 94 -7.15 2.37 10.06
CA LEU A 94 -8.25 1.45 10.28
C LEU A 94 -9.18 2.00 11.37
N GLU A 95 -10.43 2.30 11.01
CA GLU A 95 -11.46 2.71 11.96
C GLU A 95 -12.86 2.31 11.46
N LYS A 96 -13.90 2.61 12.24
CA LYS A 96 -15.27 2.39 11.79
C LYS A 96 -15.63 3.39 10.70
N ASN A 97 -16.09 2.91 9.55
CA ASN A 97 -16.66 3.74 8.51
C ASN A 97 -18.07 4.26 8.89
N SER A 98 -18.70 5.03 8.00
CA SER A 98 -20.06 5.58 8.19
C SER A 98 -21.15 4.51 8.39
N GLU A 99 -20.87 3.25 8.06
CA GLU A 99 -21.77 2.11 8.25
C GLU A 99 -21.43 1.31 9.53
N GLY A 100 -20.51 1.81 10.37
CA GLY A 100 -20.11 1.19 11.62
C GLY A 100 -19.16 -0.01 11.47
N ARG A 101 -18.67 -0.30 10.27
CA ARG A 101 -17.77 -1.44 9.97
C ARG A 101 -16.31 -1.00 10.01
N MET A 102 -15.44 -1.83 10.59
CA MET A 102 -13.99 -1.60 10.50
C MET A 102 -13.55 -1.65 9.03
N ALA A 103 -12.88 -0.60 8.57
CA ALA A 103 -12.37 -0.48 7.21
C ALA A 103 -11.15 0.46 7.18
N MET A 104 -10.31 0.32 6.16
CA MET A 104 -9.27 1.30 5.88
C MET A 104 -9.95 2.60 5.40
N THR A 105 -10.21 3.54 6.30
CA THR A 105 -11.02 4.73 5.99
C THR A 105 -10.18 5.82 5.33
N ARG A 106 -8.89 5.89 5.67
CA ARG A 106 -7.99 6.92 5.18
C ARG A 106 -6.60 6.35 4.91
N VAL A 107 -6.00 6.80 3.82
CA VAL A 107 -4.58 6.60 3.52
C VAL A 107 -3.97 7.95 3.14
N THR A 108 -2.91 8.35 3.84
CA THR A 108 -2.18 9.58 3.54
C THR A 108 -0.85 9.22 2.90
N LEU A 109 -0.66 9.65 1.65
CA LEU A 109 0.59 9.56 0.90
C LEU A 109 1.42 10.81 1.17
N ARG A 110 2.70 10.65 1.48
CA ARG A 110 3.65 11.72 1.81
C ARG A 110 4.89 11.67 0.92
N PRO A 111 4.72 11.87 -0.39
CA PRO A 111 5.81 11.72 -1.33
C PRO A 111 6.83 12.85 -1.20
N ALA A 112 8.09 12.49 -1.03
CA ALA A 112 9.26 13.36 -1.12
C ALA A 112 10.01 13.03 -2.42
N VAL A 113 10.21 14.03 -3.28
CA VAL A 113 10.74 13.83 -4.63
C VAL A 113 12.00 14.66 -4.85
N GLU A 114 13.09 13.98 -5.19
CA GLU A 114 14.35 14.62 -5.58
C GLU A 114 14.44 14.67 -7.12
N PHE A 115 14.56 15.88 -7.65
CA PHE A 115 14.72 16.12 -9.09
C PHE A 115 16.15 16.49 -9.44
N ALA A 116 16.58 16.19 -10.68
CA ALA A 116 17.84 16.72 -11.19
C ALA A 116 17.82 18.25 -11.32
N ALA A 117 16.65 18.80 -11.67
CA ALA A 117 16.34 20.23 -11.65
C ALA A 117 14.89 20.40 -11.14
N PRO A 118 14.67 21.01 -9.96
CA PRO A 118 13.33 21.12 -9.37
C PRO A 118 12.37 21.95 -10.25
N PRO A 119 11.13 21.48 -10.47
CA PRO A 119 10.08 22.27 -11.11
C PRO A 119 9.54 23.35 -10.15
N SER A 120 8.68 24.24 -10.65
CA SER A 120 7.95 25.16 -9.78
C SER A 120 6.98 24.41 -8.86
N PRO A 121 6.66 24.96 -7.67
CA PRO A 121 5.68 24.34 -6.76
C PRO A 121 4.32 24.06 -7.41
N ALA A 122 3.86 24.96 -8.30
CA ALA A 122 2.62 24.79 -9.04
C ALA A 122 2.66 23.56 -9.98
N VAL A 123 3.77 23.36 -10.69
CA VAL A 123 3.95 22.18 -11.55
C VAL A 123 4.03 20.90 -10.74
N LEU A 124 4.73 20.92 -9.60
CA LEU A 124 4.81 19.77 -8.70
C LEU A 124 3.43 19.38 -8.15
N ALA A 125 2.66 20.34 -7.67
CA ALA A 125 1.29 20.12 -7.19
C ALA A 125 0.38 19.56 -8.29
N GLU A 126 0.47 20.10 -9.50
CA GLU A 126 -0.28 19.61 -10.66
C GLU A 126 0.06 18.15 -11.00
N LEU A 127 1.35 17.76 -10.92
CA LEU A 127 1.78 16.38 -11.14
C LEU A 127 1.18 15.42 -10.11
N HIS A 128 1.24 15.76 -8.82
CA HIS A 128 0.64 14.91 -7.77
C HIS A 128 -0.88 14.79 -7.90
N HIS A 129 -1.56 15.89 -8.24
CA HIS A 129 -3.00 15.89 -8.47
C HIS A 129 -3.38 14.98 -9.65
N LYS A 130 -2.71 15.14 -10.80
CA LYS A 130 -2.95 14.31 -11.98
C LYS A 130 -2.59 12.84 -11.75
N ALA A 131 -1.53 12.56 -10.99
CA ALA A 131 -1.16 11.20 -10.63
C ALA A 131 -2.23 10.54 -9.75
N HIS A 132 -2.79 11.28 -8.79
CA HIS A 132 -3.88 10.80 -7.95
C HIS A 132 -5.15 10.50 -8.75
N GLU A 133 -5.57 11.42 -9.63
CA GLU A 133 -6.75 11.23 -10.51
C GLU A 133 -6.62 9.98 -11.40
N LYS A 134 -5.41 9.69 -11.90
CA LYS A 134 -5.16 8.55 -12.79
C LYS A 134 -4.89 7.23 -12.05
N CYS A 135 -4.66 7.28 -10.74
CA CYS A 135 -4.30 6.11 -9.94
C CYS A 135 -5.42 5.06 -9.95
N PHE A 136 -5.14 3.91 -10.57
CA PHE A 136 -6.13 2.83 -10.69
C PHE A 136 -6.60 2.34 -9.32
N ILE A 137 -5.68 2.22 -8.36
CA ILE A 137 -6.00 1.70 -7.02
C ILE A 137 -6.80 2.73 -6.23
N ALA A 138 -6.46 4.02 -6.29
CA ALA A 138 -7.25 5.08 -5.66
C ALA A 138 -8.68 5.13 -6.23
N ASN A 139 -8.84 4.93 -7.54
CA ASN A 139 -10.14 4.87 -8.21
C ASN A 139 -10.94 3.58 -7.90
N SER A 140 -10.35 2.62 -7.18
CA SER A 140 -10.96 1.31 -6.90
C SER A 140 -11.43 1.17 -5.44
N VAL A 141 -11.24 2.19 -4.61
CA VAL A 141 -11.46 2.09 -3.15
C VAL A 141 -12.42 3.17 -2.66
N ARG A 142 -13.09 2.89 -1.53
CA ARG A 142 -13.87 3.91 -0.77
C ARG A 142 -13.01 4.70 0.22
N THR A 143 -11.80 4.22 0.48
CA THR A 143 -10.81 4.87 1.34
C THR A 143 -10.54 6.29 0.85
N GLN A 144 -10.55 7.26 1.77
CA GLN A 144 -10.11 8.62 1.48
C GLN A 144 -8.59 8.61 1.30
N VAL A 145 -8.12 8.82 0.07
CA VAL A 145 -6.69 8.89 -0.22
C VAL A 145 -6.28 10.36 -0.29
N ILE A 146 -5.41 10.77 0.63
CA ILE A 146 -4.90 12.15 0.75
C ILE A 146 -3.46 12.16 0.28
N VAL A 147 -3.06 13.21 -0.47
CA VAL A 147 -1.68 13.38 -0.94
C VAL A 147 -1.11 14.66 -0.33
N GLU A 148 -0.08 14.50 0.50
CA GLU A 148 0.63 15.58 1.21
C GLU A 148 2.12 15.56 0.81
N PRO A 149 2.48 16.09 -0.38
CA PRO A 149 3.87 16.10 -0.84
C PRO A 149 4.79 16.87 0.12
N ARG A 150 6.04 16.41 0.25
CA ARG A 150 7.08 16.98 1.11
C ARG A 150 8.23 17.58 0.32
#